data_AF-A0A1I0J5D6-F1
#
_entry.id   AF-A0A1I0J5D6-F1
#
_cell.length_a   1.000
_cell.length_b   1.000
_cell.length_c   1.000
_cell.angle_alpha   90.00
_cell.angle_beta   90.00
_cell.angle_gamma   90.00
#
_symmetry.space_group_name_H-M   'P 1'
#
loop_
_entity.id
_entity.type
_entity.pdbx_description
1 polymer ?
#
loop_
_entity_poly.entity_id
_entity_poly.type
_entity_poly.pdbx_seq_one_letter_code
_entity_poly.pdbx_strand_id
1 'polypeptide(L)'
;MALRINDIAPDFTADSTEGEIRFHDWLGDSYAILFSHPRDFTPVCTTEFGAVAQLAPEFEARNTKVLGISVDSVEDHKKWKSDISQVAGTPANFAIIDDTSLTVAKAYDMLPADAYLPDGRTPADSATVRSVFIIGPDKKVRLMMTYPMSIGRNFAEILRALDAVIKTDGVPIATPANWVPGQDVIVALSLDDKAAEEKYGPLDIRLPYLRFAKDPA
;
A
#
# COMPACT_ATOMS: atom_id res chain seq x y z
N MET A 1 -15.90 8.23 -10.45
CA MET A 1 -16.43 7.80 -9.14
C MET A 1 -15.23 7.55 -8.26
N ALA A 2 -15.24 8.04 -7.02
CA ALA A 2 -14.12 7.85 -6.10
C ALA A 2 -13.97 6.37 -5.70
N LEU A 3 -12.73 5.88 -5.73
CA LEU A 3 -12.37 4.51 -5.31
C LEU A 3 -12.59 4.36 -3.81
N ARG A 4 -13.15 3.24 -3.36
CA ARG A 4 -13.45 2.96 -1.94
C ARG A 4 -12.82 1.66 -1.47
N ILE A 5 -12.69 1.52 -0.15
CA ILE A 5 -12.36 0.24 0.47
C ILE A 5 -13.43 -0.79 0.05
N ASN A 6 -12.96 -2.00 -0.28
CA ASN A 6 -13.69 -3.14 -0.83
C ASN A 6 -14.10 -3.05 -2.31
N ASP A 7 -13.87 -1.93 -2.99
CA ASP A 7 -13.97 -1.91 -4.45
C ASP A 7 -12.86 -2.80 -5.04
N ILE A 8 -13.15 -3.40 -6.19
CA ILE A 8 -12.11 -4.07 -7.01
C ILE A 8 -11.18 -2.97 -7.51
N ALA A 9 -9.88 -3.11 -7.20
CA ALA A 9 -8.85 -2.21 -7.66
C ALA A 9 -8.88 -2.14 -9.20
N PRO A 10 -8.86 -0.94 -9.80
CA PRO A 10 -8.85 -0.79 -11.25
C PRO A 10 -7.75 -1.65 -11.88
N ASP A 11 -8.12 -2.49 -12.85
CA ASP A 11 -7.13 -3.22 -13.63
C ASP A 11 -6.55 -2.29 -14.70
N PHE A 12 -5.24 -2.40 -14.94
CA PHE A 12 -4.53 -1.56 -15.89
C PHE A 12 -3.39 -2.31 -16.56
N THR A 13 -2.98 -1.82 -17.72
CA THR A 13 -1.74 -2.22 -18.39
C THR A 13 -0.84 -1.01 -18.48
N ALA A 14 0.40 -1.11 -18.01
CA ALA A 14 1.35 -0.01 -18.02
C ALA A 14 2.78 -0.51 -18.26
N ASP A 15 3.58 0.29 -18.96
CA ASP A 15 5.01 0.08 -19.06
C ASP A 15 5.68 0.32 -17.70
N SER A 16 6.73 -0.44 -17.41
CA SER A 16 7.46 -0.29 -16.15
C SER A 16 8.96 -0.50 -16.33
N THR A 17 9.73 -0.20 -15.28
CA THR A 17 11.17 -0.49 -15.23
C THR A 17 11.52 -1.97 -15.38
N GLU A 18 10.56 -2.88 -15.22
CA GLU A 18 10.73 -4.34 -15.32
C GLU A 18 9.95 -4.95 -16.51
N GLY A 19 9.45 -4.12 -17.43
CA GLY A 19 8.62 -4.54 -18.57
C GLY A 19 7.15 -4.16 -18.41
N GLU A 20 6.31 -4.56 -19.35
CA GLU A 20 4.86 -4.31 -19.29
C GLU A 20 4.23 -5.07 -18.11
N ILE A 21 3.41 -4.38 -17.33
CA ILE A 21 2.66 -4.94 -16.20
C ILE A 21 1.17 -4.87 -16.53
N ARG A 22 0.49 -6.01 -16.47
CA ARG A 22 -0.98 -6.12 -16.34
C ARG A 22 -1.30 -6.30 -14.87
N PHE A 23 -1.96 -5.34 -14.24
CA PHE A 23 -1.95 -5.23 -12.79
C PHE A 23 -2.53 -6.45 -12.08
N HIS A 24 -3.69 -6.96 -12.52
CA HIS A 24 -4.31 -8.13 -11.86
C HIS A 24 -3.51 -9.42 -12.06
N ASP A 25 -2.93 -9.61 -13.25
CA ASP A 25 -2.07 -10.76 -13.57
C ASP A 25 -0.76 -10.69 -12.76
N TRP A 26 -0.13 -9.51 -12.71
CA TRP A 26 1.08 -9.25 -11.94
C TRP A 26 0.84 -9.42 -10.44
N LEU A 27 -0.31 -9.00 -9.93
CA LEU A 27 -0.71 -9.19 -8.54
C LEU A 27 -0.81 -10.69 -8.21
N GLY A 28 -1.53 -11.46 -9.03
CA GLY A 28 -1.75 -12.89 -8.80
C GLY A 28 -2.46 -13.13 -7.47
N ASP A 29 -1.97 -14.07 -6.67
CA ASP A 29 -2.50 -14.43 -5.35
C ASP A 29 -1.76 -13.76 -4.17
N SER A 30 -0.98 -12.71 -4.45
CA SER A 30 -0.27 -11.92 -3.45
C SER A 30 -1.13 -10.74 -2.96
N TYR A 31 -0.73 -10.13 -1.86
CA TYR A 31 -1.13 -8.74 -1.57
C TYR A 31 -0.28 -7.78 -2.41
N ALA A 32 -0.73 -6.53 -2.55
CA ALA A 32 0.09 -5.46 -3.12
C ALA A 32 0.10 -4.19 -2.28
N ILE A 33 1.28 -3.58 -2.19
CA ILE A 33 1.46 -2.16 -1.85
C ILE A 33 1.65 -1.40 -3.16
N LEU A 34 0.61 -0.68 -3.57
CA LEU A 34 0.69 0.26 -4.68
C LEU A 34 0.95 1.65 -4.09
N PHE A 35 2.11 2.23 -4.38
CA PHE A 35 2.51 3.50 -3.77
C PHE A 35 3.01 4.46 -4.83
N SER A 36 2.50 5.66 -4.78
CA SER A 36 2.66 6.64 -5.84
C SER A 36 3.37 7.89 -5.34
N HIS A 37 4.05 8.61 -6.23
CA HIS A 37 4.70 9.88 -5.90
C HIS A 37 4.55 10.91 -7.02
N PRO A 38 4.67 12.22 -6.71
CA PRO A 38 4.40 13.28 -7.68
C PRO A 38 5.40 13.34 -8.84
N ARG A 39 6.70 13.13 -8.54
CA ARG A 39 7.77 13.27 -9.53
C ARG A 39 9.10 12.63 -9.12
N ASP A 40 9.77 12.01 -10.07
CA ASP A 40 11.16 11.57 -9.96
C ASP A 40 12.12 12.73 -9.66
N PHE A 41 13.31 12.39 -9.15
CA PHE A 41 14.37 13.35 -8.80
C PHE A 41 13.94 14.43 -7.78
N THR A 42 13.02 14.10 -6.88
CA THR A 42 12.58 14.99 -5.79
C THR A 42 12.97 14.44 -4.41
N PRO A 43 13.36 15.30 -3.45
CA PRO A 43 14.08 14.87 -2.26
C PRO A 43 13.27 13.93 -1.35
N VAL A 44 12.01 14.26 -1.05
CA VAL A 44 11.15 13.42 -0.20
C VAL A 44 10.84 12.09 -0.88
N CYS A 45 10.62 12.07 -2.19
CA CYS A 45 10.30 10.84 -2.92
C CYS A 45 11.51 9.90 -2.93
N THR A 46 12.73 10.43 -3.06
CA THR A 46 13.95 9.61 -3.02
C THR A 46 14.12 8.92 -1.66
N THR A 47 13.84 9.61 -0.55
CA THR A 47 13.94 8.99 0.78
C THR A 47 12.89 7.89 0.99
N GLU A 48 11.68 8.09 0.48
CA GLU A 48 10.60 7.11 0.59
C GLU A 48 10.84 5.86 -0.26
N PHE A 49 11.24 6.02 -1.53
CA PHE A 49 11.57 4.89 -2.38
C PHE A 49 12.79 4.13 -1.86
N GLY A 50 13.71 4.84 -1.19
CA GLY A 50 14.80 4.20 -0.46
C GLY A 50 14.32 3.36 0.73
N ALA A 51 13.35 3.85 1.50
CA ALA A 51 12.72 3.07 2.58
C ALA A 51 12.00 1.83 2.04
N VAL A 52 11.32 1.93 0.89
CA VAL A 52 10.73 0.76 0.22
C VAL A 52 11.79 -0.25 -0.20
N ALA A 53 12.89 0.21 -0.79
CA ALA A 53 14.00 -0.67 -1.17
C ALA A 53 14.57 -1.44 0.03
N GLN A 54 14.68 -0.80 1.19
CA GLN A 54 15.14 -1.42 2.43
C GLN A 54 14.11 -2.40 3.02
N LEU A 55 12.82 -2.12 2.87
CA LEU A 55 11.73 -2.94 3.41
C LEU A 55 11.20 -3.99 2.42
N ALA A 56 11.71 -4.05 1.19
CA ALA A 56 11.29 -5.05 0.20
C ALA A 56 11.27 -6.49 0.74
N PRO A 57 12.27 -6.96 1.51
CA PRO A 57 12.23 -8.30 2.12
C PRO A 57 11.09 -8.49 3.12
N GLU A 58 10.69 -7.44 3.85
CA GLU A 58 9.57 -7.50 4.80
C GLU A 58 8.22 -7.65 4.10
N PHE A 59 8.06 -7.00 2.94
CA PHE A 59 6.86 -7.19 2.11
C PHE A 59 6.84 -8.60 1.48
N GLU A 60 7.97 -9.07 0.98
CA GLU A 60 8.09 -10.42 0.41
C GLU A 60 7.76 -11.51 1.44
N ALA A 61 8.26 -11.37 2.68
CA ALA A 61 7.96 -12.28 3.80
C ALA A 61 6.46 -12.40 4.11
N ARG A 62 5.65 -11.42 3.68
CA ARG A 62 4.19 -11.36 3.84
C ARG A 62 3.42 -11.73 2.57
N ASN A 63 4.07 -12.36 1.60
CA ASN A 63 3.52 -12.61 0.26
C ASN A 63 2.92 -11.32 -0.34
N THR A 64 3.65 -10.21 -0.21
CA THR A 64 3.21 -8.89 -0.66
C THR A 64 4.17 -8.33 -1.70
N LYS A 65 3.62 -7.97 -2.86
CA LYS A 65 4.35 -7.30 -3.93
C LYS A 65 4.29 -5.80 -3.77
N VAL A 66 5.29 -5.09 -4.27
CA VAL A 66 5.37 -3.62 -4.14
C VAL A 66 5.52 -3.01 -5.53
N LEU A 67 4.71 -1.99 -5.83
CA LEU A 67 4.68 -1.33 -7.13
C LEU A 67 4.66 0.19 -6.97
N GLY A 68 5.70 0.82 -7.50
CA GLY A 68 5.79 2.28 -7.57
C GLY A 68 4.98 2.84 -8.75
N ILE A 69 4.40 4.02 -8.58
CA ILE A 69 3.76 4.77 -9.67
C ILE A 69 4.28 6.20 -9.67
N SER A 70 4.63 6.72 -10.85
CA SER A 70 4.68 8.16 -11.03
C SER A 70 4.32 8.58 -12.45
N VAL A 71 4.19 9.88 -12.63
CA VAL A 71 3.83 10.50 -13.90
C VAL A 71 5.06 10.86 -14.75
N ASP A 72 6.22 10.27 -14.45
CA ASP A 72 7.46 10.37 -15.23
C ASP A 72 7.64 9.13 -16.12
N SER A 73 8.62 9.18 -17.03
CA SER A 73 8.83 8.12 -18.02
C SER A 73 9.58 6.91 -17.44
N VAL A 74 9.42 5.72 -18.06
CA VAL A 74 10.24 4.55 -17.70
C VAL A 74 11.75 4.84 -17.78
N GLU A 75 12.19 5.66 -18.74
CA GLU A 75 13.60 6.03 -18.87
C GLU A 75 14.10 6.85 -17.68
N ASP A 76 13.28 7.77 -17.18
CA ASP A 76 13.58 8.57 -16.00
C ASP A 76 13.59 7.69 -14.75
N HIS A 77 12.63 6.79 -14.59
CA HIS A 77 12.60 5.85 -13.47
C HIS A 77 13.87 5.00 -13.42
N LYS A 78 14.34 4.49 -14.57
CA LYS A 78 15.58 3.69 -14.62
C LYS A 78 16.79 4.48 -14.15
N LYS A 79 16.90 5.76 -14.52
CA LYS A 79 17.97 6.64 -14.05
C LYS A 79 17.82 6.92 -12.55
N TRP A 80 16.62 7.27 -12.11
CA TRP A 80 16.33 7.62 -10.72
C TRP A 80 16.50 6.45 -9.73
N LYS A 81 16.25 5.21 -10.16
CA LYS A 81 16.55 4.00 -9.36
C LYS A 81 18.02 3.90 -8.93
N SER A 82 18.95 4.49 -9.70
CA SER A 82 20.36 4.60 -9.28
C SER A 82 20.51 5.51 -8.07
N ASP A 83 19.90 6.70 -8.09
CA ASP A 83 19.94 7.66 -6.98
C ASP A 83 19.26 7.09 -5.73
N ILE A 84 18.11 6.41 -5.90
CA ILE A 84 17.43 5.71 -4.81
C ILE A 84 18.37 4.68 -4.19
N SER A 85 19.00 3.84 -5.01
CA SER A 85 19.88 2.78 -4.51
C SER A 85 21.10 3.34 -3.79
N GLN A 86 21.65 4.44 -4.30
CA GLN A 86 22.76 5.14 -3.67
C GLN A 86 22.39 5.71 -2.29
N VAL A 87 21.23 6.36 -2.17
CA VAL A 87 20.75 6.95 -0.91
C VAL A 87 20.34 5.86 0.09
N ALA A 88 19.69 4.79 -0.39
CA ALA A 88 19.19 3.71 0.46
C ALA A 88 20.29 2.75 0.91
N GLY A 89 21.42 2.69 0.22
CA GLY A 89 22.48 1.71 0.46
C GLY A 89 22.08 0.27 0.10
N THR A 90 20.99 0.10 -0.65
CA THR A 90 20.47 -1.20 -1.12
C THR A 90 19.81 -1.03 -2.48
N PRO A 91 19.80 -2.05 -3.37
CA PRO A 91 19.16 -1.95 -4.68
C PRO A 91 17.66 -1.68 -4.61
N ALA A 92 17.17 -0.76 -5.43
CA ALA A 92 15.73 -0.53 -5.63
C ALA A 92 15.09 -1.65 -6.47
N ASN A 93 14.99 -2.87 -5.93
CA ASN A 93 14.48 -4.05 -6.64
C ASN A 93 12.96 -4.16 -6.61
N PHE A 94 12.28 -3.15 -7.15
CA PHE A 94 10.84 -3.17 -7.38
C PHE A 94 10.50 -2.39 -8.65
N ALA A 95 9.39 -2.77 -9.29
CA ALA A 95 8.91 -2.09 -10.48
C ALA A 95 8.36 -0.70 -10.15
N ILE A 96 8.55 0.22 -11.10
CA ILE A 96 7.96 1.56 -11.11
C ILE A 96 7.28 1.69 -12.47
N ILE A 97 5.97 1.91 -12.48
CA ILE A 97 5.20 2.09 -13.72
C ILE A 97 5.24 3.54 -14.18
N ASP A 98 5.24 3.69 -15.50
CA ASP A 98 5.05 4.95 -16.21
C ASP A 98 3.56 5.27 -16.29
N ASP A 99 3.18 6.38 -15.67
CA ASP A 99 1.84 6.94 -15.77
C ASP A 99 1.86 8.35 -16.36
N THR A 100 2.71 8.59 -17.36
CA THR A 100 2.74 9.87 -18.11
C THR A 100 1.38 10.21 -18.75
N SER A 101 0.57 9.20 -19.07
CA SER A 101 -0.80 9.34 -19.58
C SER A 101 -1.84 9.73 -18.51
N LEU A 102 -1.48 9.68 -17.22
CA LEU A 102 -2.36 9.83 -16.06
C LEU A 102 -3.49 8.79 -15.96
N THR A 103 -3.41 7.69 -16.72
CA THR A 103 -4.45 6.67 -16.76
C THR A 103 -4.63 6.03 -15.39
N VAL A 104 -3.54 5.65 -14.73
CA VAL A 104 -3.58 4.97 -13.43
C VAL A 104 -3.92 5.96 -12.32
N ALA A 105 -3.30 7.14 -12.31
CA ALA A 105 -3.56 8.18 -11.33
C ALA A 105 -5.03 8.62 -11.33
N LYS A 106 -5.67 8.70 -12.50
CA LYS A 106 -7.12 8.98 -12.61
C LYS A 106 -7.98 7.79 -12.21
N ALA A 107 -7.62 6.57 -12.62
CA ALA A 107 -8.38 5.37 -12.28
C ALA A 107 -8.42 5.12 -10.77
N TYR A 108 -7.32 5.39 -10.07
CA TYR A 108 -7.20 5.28 -8.62
C TYR A 108 -7.60 6.54 -7.86
N ASP A 109 -8.24 7.51 -8.53
CA ASP A 109 -8.74 8.77 -7.94
C ASP A 109 -7.65 9.60 -7.22
N MET A 110 -6.39 9.44 -7.64
CA MET A 110 -5.27 10.25 -7.17
C MET A 110 -5.25 11.63 -7.84
N LEU A 111 -5.81 11.72 -9.05
CA LEU A 111 -6.03 12.95 -9.80
C LEU A 111 -7.47 13.01 -10.32
N PRO A 112 -8.06 14.22 -10.46
CA PRO A 112 -9.36 14.40 -11.10
C PRO A 112 -9.40 13.82 -12.52
N ALA A 113 -10.59 13.39 -12.97
CA ALA A 113 -10.76 12.76 -14.28
C ALA A 113 -10.32 13.66 -15.46
N ASP A 114 -10.52 14.97 -15.33
CA ASP A 114 -10.14 16.01 -16.30
C ASP A 114 -8.70 16.53 -16.12
N ALA A 115 -7.93 15.97 -15.18
CA ALA A 115 -6.53 16.37 -14.97
C ALA A 115 -5.69 16.16 -16.24
N TYR A 116 -4.74 17.06 -16.47
CA TYR A 116 -3.74 16.95 -17.52
C TYR A 116 -2.42 17.51 -17.00
N LEU A 117 -1.31 17.06 -17.58
CA LEU A 117 0.01 17.62 -17.29
C LEU A 117 0.33 18.75 -18.28
N PRO A 118 0.59 19.98 -17.83
CA PRO A 118 1.00 21.05 -18.72
C PRO A 118 2.45 20.86 -19.20
N ASP A 119 2.79 21.51 -20.31
CA ASP A 119 4.20 21.66 -20.71
C ASP A 119 4.99 22.35 -19.62
N GLY A 120 6.19 21.82 -19.32
CA GLY A 120 7.01 22.35 -18.22
C GLY A 120 6.45 22.06 -16.82
N ARG A 121 5.61 21.02 -16.67
CA ARG A 121 5.04 20.59 -15.38
C ARG A 121 6.06 20.63 -14.24
N THR A 122 5.55 21.01 -13.09
CA THR A 122 6.23 21.01 -11.80
C THR A 122 5.71 19.86 -10.93
N PRO A 123 6.38 19.49 -9.84
CA PRO A 123 5.81 18.53 -8.89
C PRO A 123 4.44 18.94 -8.33
N ALA A 124 4.12 20.25 -8.31
CA ALA A 124 2.85 20.73 -7.80
C ALA A 124 1.66 20.31 -8.67
N ASP A 125 1.87 20.11 -9.97
CA ASP A 125 0.81 19.71 -10.93
C ASP A 125 0.35 18.26 -10.73
N SER A 126 1.15 17.43 -10.05
CA SER A 126 0.86 16.03 -9.72
C SER A 126 0.86 15.78 -8.21
N ALA A 127 0.67 16.83 -7.40
CA ALA A 127 0.86 16.78 -5.96
C ALA A 127 0.03 15.72 -5.22
N THR A 128 -1.21 15.52 -5.64
CA THR A 128 -2.18 14.60 -5.01
C THR A 128 -1.90 13.14 -5.35
N VAL A 129 -0.97 12.88 -6.28
CA VAL A 129 -0.54 11.52 -6.63
C VAL A 129 0.09 10.82 -5.43
N ARG A 130 0.58 11.50 -4.37
CA ARG A 130 1.17 10.84 -3.18
C ARG A 130 0.12 10.05 -2.38
N SER A 131 -0.10 8.79 -2.78
CA SER A 131 -1.04 7.87 -2.17
C SER A 131 -0.44 6.48 -2.00
N VAL A 132 -1.03 5.67 -1.13
CA VAL A 132 -0.71 4.27 -0.89
C VAL A 132 -1.99 3.48 -0.86
N PHE A 133 -2.03 2.35 -1.55
CA PHE A 133 -3.12 1.39 -1.54
C PHE A 133 -2.58 0.03 -1.10
N ILE A 134 -3.26 -0.58 -0.14
CA ILE A 134 -3.09 -2.00 0.17
C ILE A 134 -4.19 -2.75 -0.54
N ILE A 135 -3.82 -3.69 -1.40
CA ILE A 135 -4.75 -4.44 -2.26
C ILE A 135 -4.62 -5.92 -1.93
N GLY A 136 -5.76 -6.56 -1.68
CA GLY A 136 -5.83 -7.98 -1.34
C GLY A 136 -5.68 -8.89 -2.57
N PRO A 137 -5.44 -10.20 -2.36
CA PRO A 137 -5.35 -11.19 -3.44
C PRO A 137 -6.65 -11.33 -4.24
N ASP A 138 -7.80 -11.02 -3.62
CA ASP A 138 -9.12 -10.91 -4.26
C ASP A 138 -9.30 -9.61 -5.07
N LYS A 139 -8.21 -8.88 -5.33
CA LYS A 139 -8.12 -7.62 -6.08
C LYS A 139 -8.81 -6.45 -5.42
N LYS A 140 -9.32 -6.58 -4.20
CA LYS A 140 -10.04 -5.49 -3.54
C LYS A 140 -9.11 -4.58 -2.76
N VAL A 141 -9.44 -3.29 -2.74
CA VAL A 141 -8.74 -2.30 -1.93
C VAL A 141 -9.07 -2.52 -0.45
N ARG A 142 -8.06 -2.67 0.39
CA ARG A 142 -8.18 -2.86 1.84
C ARG A 142 -7.95 -1.58 2.63
N LEU A 143 -7.02 -0.77 2.15
CA LEU A 143 -6.61 0.44 2.83
C LEU A 143 -6.09 1.45 1.82
N MET A 144 -6.36 2.73 2.08
CA MET A 144 -5.85 3.85 1.31
C MET A 144 -5.26 4.89 2.26
N MET A 145 -4.10 5.45 1.92
CA MET A 145 -3.50 6.58 2.63
C MET A 145 -3.10 7.65 1.62
N THR A 146 -3.54 8.90 1.82
CA THR A 146 -3.15 10.02 0.96
C THR A 146 -2.47 11.09 1.79
N TYR A 147 -1.29 11.50 1.35
CA TYR A 147 -0.44 12.46 2.06
C TYR A 147 -0.18 13.66 1.15
N PRO A 148 -0.03 14.89 1.68
CA PRO A 148 0.43 16.02 0.88
C PRO A 148 1.90 15.85 0.52
N MET A 149 2.36 16.51 -0.55
CA MET A 149 3.75 16.43 -1.03
C MET A 149 4.81 16.72 0.05
N SER A 150 4.49 17.59 1.01
CA SER A 150 5.38 18.08 2.06
C SER A 150 5.58 17.11 3.22
N ILE A 151 4.80 16.01 3.30
CA ILE A 151 4.87 15.04 4.39
C ILE A 151 5.31 13.69 3.82
N GLY A 152 6.53 13.28 4.16
CA GLY A 152 7.00 11.91 3.88
C GLY A 152 6.20 10.87 4.67
N ARG A 153 5.89 9.75 4.02
CA ARG A 153 5.12 8.65 4.60
C ARG A 153 5.93 7.88 5.64
N ASN A 154 5.23 7.36 6.64
CA ASN A 154 5.79 6.43 7.60
C ASN A 154 5.65 4.99 7.09
N PHE A 155 6.73 4.39 6.60
CA PHE A 155 6.68 3.01 6.10
C PHE A 155 6.54 1.95 7.19
N ALA A 156 6.89 2.27 8.44
CA ALA A 156 6.56 1.38 9.56
C ALA A 156 5.05 1.28 9.78
N GLU A 157 4.31 2.38 9.57
CA GLU A 157 2.84 2.35 9.61
C GLU A 157 2.25 1.56 8.43
N ILE A 158 2.84 1.69 7.23
CA ILE A 158 2.40 0.91 6.06
C ILE A 158 2.58 -0.60 6.34
N LEU A 159 3.73 -1.00 6.90
CA LEU A 159 3.98 -2.40 7.25
C LEU A 159 3.06 -2.90 8.38
N ARG A 160 2.87 -2.10 9.44
CA ARG A 160 1.95 -2.41 10.55
C ARG A 160 0.51 -2.54 10.07
N ALA A 161 0.08 -1.66 9.16
CA ALA A 161 -1.25 -1.69 8.56
C ALA A 161 -1.42 -2.91 7.63
N LEU A 162 -0.39 -3.29 6.88
CA LEU A 162 -0.38 -4.53 6.11
C LEU A 162 -0.54 -5.76 7.02
N ASP A 163 0.19 -5.83 8.13
CA ASP A 163 0.04 -6.90 9.11
C ASP A 163 -1.39 -6.97 9.65
N ALA A 164 -1.99 -5.83 9.98
CA ALA A 164 -3.38 -5.76 10.45
C ALA A 164 -4.38 -6.21 9.36
N VAL A 165 -4.18 -5.81 8.10
CA VAL A 165 -5.01 -6.25 6.97
C VAL A 165 -4.93 -7.76 6.80
N ILE A 166 -3.72 -8.32 6.67
CA ILE A 166 -3.52 -9.78 6.51
C ILE A 166 -4.15 -10.54 7.66
N LYS A 167 -4.04 -10.02 8.88
CA LYS A 167 -4.57 -10.67 10.09
C LYS A 167 -6.10 -10.69 10.14
N THR A 168 -6.75 -9.64 9.64
CA THR A 168 -8.19 -9.43 9.76
C THR A 168 -8.97 -9.81 8.50
N ASP A 169 -8.29 -10.01 7.37
CA ASP A 169 -8.90 -10.37 6.08
C ASP A 169 -9.67 -11.70 6.19
N GLY A 170 -11.01 -11.62 6.18
CA GLY A 170 -11.89 -12.78 6.29
C GLY A 170 -11.93 -13.45 7.67
N VAL A 171 -11.31 -12.85 8.69
CA VAL A 171 -11.24 -13.39 10.06
C VAL A 171 -12.08 -12.53 11.00
N PRO A 172 -12.91 -13.11 11.89
CA PRO A 172 -13.77 -12.36 12.82
C PRO A 172 -13.00 -11.78 14.01
N ILE A 173 -11.93 -11.04 13.74
CA ILE A 173 -11.13 -10.28 14.71
C ILE A 173 -10.83 -8.87 14.17
N ALA A 174 -10.44 -7.97 15.05
CA ALA A 174 -9.98 -6.63 14.72
C ALA A 174 -8.74 -6.27 15.54
N THR A 175 -7.86 -5.44 14.98
CA THR A 175 -6.69 -4.92 15.70
C THR A 175 -7.06 -3.62 16.45
N PRO A 176 -6.79 -3.49 17.76
CA PRO A 176 -7.07 -2.27 18.51
C PRO A 176 -6.24 -1.06 18.06
N ALA A 177 -6.51 0.11 18.64
CA ALA A 177 -5.74 1.32 18.39
C ALA A 177 -4.26 1.12 18.76
N ASN A 178 -3.35 1.59 17.89
CA ASN A 178 -1.90 1.45 18.03
C ASN A 178 -1.39 0.00 18.09
N TRP A 179 -2.19 -0.97 17.63
CA TRP A 179 -1.80 -2.37 17.63
C TRP A 179 -0.54 -2.61 16.80
N VAL A 180 0.37 -3.40 17.35
CA VAL A 180 1.52 -3.98 16.65
C VAL A 180 1.49 -5.52 16.75
N PRO A 181 2.12 -6.25 15.82
CA PRO A 181 2.16 -7.72 15.84
C PRO A 181 2.54 -8.30 17.22
N GLY A 182 1.83 -9.35 17.64
CA GLY A 182 2.02 -10.00 18.94
C GLY A 182 1.20 -9.39 20.09
N GLN A 183 0.50 -8.28 19.86
CA GLN A 183 -0.46 -7.74 20.83
C GLN A 183 -1.85 -8.37 20.68
N ASP A 184 -2.61 -8.36 21.78
CA ASP A 184 -3.97 -8.88 21.83
C ASP A 184 -4.89 -8.21 20.79
N VAL A 185 -5.79 -9.01 20.23
CA VAL A 185 -6.77 -8.60 19.22
C VAL A 185 -8.17 -8.51 19.83
N ILE A 186 -9.08 -7.79 19.18
CA ILE A 186 -10.48 -7.69 19.57
C ILE A 186 -11.29 -8.74 18.81
N VAL A 187 -12.10 -9.52 19.53
CA VAL A 187 -13.03 -10.49 18.92
C VAL A 187 -14.22 -9.75 18.31
N ALA A 188 -14.54 -10.03 17.04
CA ALA A 188 -15.67 -9.42 16.36
C ALA A 188 -17.01 -9.77 17.05
N LEU A 189 -17.96 -8.83 17.00
CA LEU A 189 -19.29 -9.00 17.61
C LEU A 189 -20.15 -10.08 16.96
N SER A 190 -19.73 -10.60 15.80
CA SER A 190 -20.39 -11.72 15.12
C SER A 190 -20.16 -13.07 15.81
N LEU A 191 -19.24 -13.16 16.77
CA LEU A 191 -19.00 -14.35 17.59
C LEU A 191 -19.49 -14.11 19.01
N ASP A 192 -20.25 -15.05 19.57
CA ASP A 192 -20.53 -15.07 21.01
C ASP A 192 -19.28 -15.50 21.81
N ASP A 193 -19.32 -15.32 23.13
CA ASP A 193 -18.15 -15.59 23.99
C ASP A 193 -17.71 -17.06 23.92
N LYS A 194 -18.66 -17.99 23.84
CA LYS A 194 -18.36 -19.42 23.80
C LYS A 194 -17.64 -19.81 22.50
N ALA A 195 -18.15 -19.37 21.35
CA ALA A 195 -17.55 -19.64 20.05
C ALA A 195 -16.18 -18.94 19.91
N ALA A 196 -16.04 -17.76 20.50
CA ALA A 196 -14.78 -17.04 20.53
C ALA A 196 -13.74 -17.73 21.42
N GLU A 197 -14.12 -18.22 22.61
CA GLU A 197 -13.22 -18.97 23.49
C GLU A 197 -12.80 -20.31 22.90
N GLU A 198 -13.70 -21.00 22.20
CA GLU A 198 -13.38 -22.23 21.48
C GLU A 198 -12.32 -22.00 20.39
N LYS A 199 -12.37 -20.83 19.73
CA LYS A 199 -11.47 -20.50 18.62
C LYS A 199 -10.16 -19.84 19.06
N TYR A 200 -10.21 -18.97 20.06
CA TYR A 200 -9.10 -18.08 20.43
C TYR A 200 -8.59 -18.30 21.87
N GLY A 201 -9.19 -19.23 22.60
CA GLY A 201 -8.88 -19.45 24.02
C GLY A 201 -9.51 -18.41 24.95
N PRO A 202 -9.11 -18.40 26.23
CA PRO A 202 -9.70 -17.53 27.24
C PRO A 202 -9.68 -16.05 26.83
N LEU A 203 -10.81 -15.37 26.99
CA LEU A 203 -10.95 -13.95 26.64
C LEU A 203 -10.72 -13.03 27.84
N ASP A 204 -10.11 -11.87 27.60
CA ASP A 204 -10.13 -10.73 28.51
C ASP A 204 -11.33 -9.84 28.16
N ILE A 205 -12.47 -10.11 28.81
CA ILE A 205 -13.73 -9.39 28.62
C ILE A 205 -13.73 -8.15 29.51
N ARG A 206 -13.50 -6.98 28.90
CA ARG A 206 -13.55 -5.69 29.60
C ARG A 206 -14.94 -5.08 29.62
N LEU A 207 -15.67 -5.25 28.53
CA LEU A 207 -17.07 -4.84 28.35
C LEU A 207 -17.77 -5.89 27.45
N PRO A 208 -19.11 -5.96 27.43
CA PRO A 208 -19.84 -6.92 26.59
C PRO A 208 -19.46 -6.89 25.10
N TYR A 209 -18.97 -5.75 24.60
CA TYR A 209 -18.52 -5.57 23.22
C TYR A 209 -16.99 -5.42 23.08
N LEU A 210 -16.25 -5.34 24.19
CA LEU A 210 -14.81 -5.15 24.21
C LEU A 210 -14.16 -6.37 24.84
N ARG A 211 -13.88 -7.35 23.98
CA ARG A 211 -13.37 -8.67 24.34
C ARG A 211 -12.05 -8.88 23.64
N PHE A 212 -10.98 -9.01 24.41
CA PHE A 212 -9.66 -9.26 23.87
C PHE A 212 -9.36 -10.75 23.86
N ALA A 213 -8.69 -11.20 22.80
CA ALA A 213 -8.09 -12.53 22.71
C ALA A 213 -6.58 -12.39 22.48
N LYS A 214 -5.82 -13.37 22.96
CA LYS A 214 -4.40 -13.48 22.61
C LYS A 214 -4.27 -13.62 21.11
N ASP A 215 -3.24 -13.00 20.55
CA ASP A 215 -2.96 -13.04 19.12
C ASP A 215 -2.86 -14.50 18.64
N PRO A 216 -3.81 -15.01 17.82
CA PRO A 216 -3.77 -16.39 17.38
C PRO A 216 -2.60 -16.58 16.42
N ALA A 217 -1.73 -17.54 16.70
CA ALA A 217 -0.57 -17.85 15.87
C ALA A 217 -0.95 -18.09 14.39
#